data_AF-A0A376VVH1-F1
#
_entry.id   AF-A0A376VVH1-F1
#
_cell.length_a   1.000
_cell.length_b   1.000
_cell.length_c   1.000
_cell.angle_alpha   90.00
_cell.angle_beta   90.00
_cell.angle_gamma   90.00
#
_symmetry.space_group_name_H-M   'P 1'
#
loop_
_entity.id
_entity.type
_entity.pdbx_description
1 polymer ?
#
loop_
_entity_poly.entity_id
_entity_poly.type
_entity_poly.pdbx_seq_one_letter_code
_entity_poly.pdbx_strand_id
1 'polypeptide(L)'
;MEIASNKGVIADASTPAGRAGMSESEWREAIKFDSTDTGWVIMSIGMAIGAGIVFLPVQVGLMGLWVFLLSSVIGYPAMYLFQRLFINTLAESPECKDYPSVISGYLGKNWGILLGALYFVMLVIWMFVYSTAITNDSASYLHTFGVTEGLLSDSPFYGLVLICILVAISSRGEKLLFKISTGMVLTKLLVVAALGVSMVGMWHLYNVGSLPPLGLLVKNAIITLPFTLTSILFIQTLSPMVISYRSREKIN
;
A
#
# COMPACT_ATOMS: atom_id res chain seq x y z
N MET A 1 -63.49 -11.88 1.82
CA MET A 1 -62.75 -10.78 2.47
C MET A 1 -61.37 -11.33 2.78
N GLU A 2 -60.48 -11.29 1.79
CA GLU A 2 -59.17 -11.91 1.83
C GLU A 2 -58.18 -10.84 2.28
N ILE A 3 -57.71 -10.95 3.53
CA ILE A 3 -56.74 -10.01 4.09
C ILE A 3 -55.38 -10.39 3.53
N ALA A 4 -54.99 -9.75 2.43
CA ALA A 4 -53.62 -9.78 1.93
C ALA A 4 -52.70 -9.18 2.99
N SER A 5 -51.89 -10.03 3.64
CA SER A 5 -50.81 -9.60 4.52
C SER A 5 -49.69 -9.01 3.68
N ASN A 6 -49.81 -7.72 3.38
CA ASN A 6 -48.73 -6.95 2.77
C ASN A 6 -47.70 -6.62 3.87
N LYS A 7 -46.90 -7.61 4.28
CA LYS A 7 -45.65 -7.36 5.01
C LYS A 7 -44.62 -6.83 4.02
N GLY A 8 -44.76 -5.55 3.68
CA GLY A 8 -43.61 -4.78 3.21
C GLY A 8 -42.54 -4.90 4.27
N VAL A 9 -41.45 -5.58 3.93
CA VAL A 9 -40.24 -5.64 4.75
C VAL A 9 -39.77 -4.19 4.85
N ILE A 10 -40.14 -3.50 5.93
CA ILE A 10 -39.53 -2.24 6.31
C ILE A 10 -38.10 -2.62 6.66
N ALA A 11 -37.20 -2.42 5.71
CA ALA A 11 -35.78 -2.57 5.90
C ALA A 11 -35.39 -1.71 7.11
N ASP A 12 -34.97 -2.34 8.20
CA ASP A 12 -34.54 -1.63 9.40
C ASP A 12 -33.23 -0.90 9.07
N ALA A 13 -33.31 0.42 8.91
CA ALA A 13 -32.19 1.30 8.57
C ALA A 13 -31.07 1.28 9.64
N SER A 14 -31.28 0.65 10.79
CA SER A 14 -30.21 0.41 11.78
C SER A 14 -29.22 -0.68 11.34
N THR A 15 -29.66 -1.59 10.47
CA THR A 15 -28.83 -2.70 9.97
C THR A 15 -28.07 -2.30 8.69
N PRO A 16 -26.85 -2.82 8.46
CA PRO A 16 -26.14 -2.62 7.19
C PRO A 16 -26.96 -3.08 5.98
N ALA A 17 -27.65 -4.22 6.09
CA ALA A 17 -28.55 -4.73 5.05
C ALA A 17 -29.69 -3.77 4.74
N GLY A 18 -30.31 -3.20 5.78
CA GLY A 18 -31.39 -2.23 5.62
C GLY A 18 -30.94 -0.90 5.02
N ARG A 19 -29.71 -0.44 5.33
CA ARG A 19 -29.10 0.74 4.68
C ARG A 19 -28.83 0.54 3.19
N ALA A 20 -28.59 -0.70 2.77
CA ALA A 20 -28.40 -1.05 1.37
C ALA A 20 -29.72 -1.35 0.63
N GLY A 21 -30.87 -1.31 1.32
CA GLY A 21 -32.17 -1.69 0.75
C GLY A 21 -32.26 -3.18 0.39
N MET A 22 -31.43 -4.02 1.01
CA MET A 22 -31.34 -5.47 0.74
C MET A 22 -31.92 -6.27 1.91
N SER A 23 -32.40 -7.49 1.64
CA SER A 23 -32.63 -8.48 2.69
C SER A 23 -31.30 -8.93 3.32
N GLU A 24 -31.33 -9.43 4.56
CA GLU A 24 -30.14 -9.97 5.24
C GLU A 24 -29.44 -11.09 4.43
N SER A 25 -30.21 -11.92 3.71
CA SER A 25 -29.65 -12.97 2.85
C SER A 25 -28.97 -12.42 1.60
N GLU A 26 -29.58 -11.41 0.96
CA GLU A 26 -28.99 -10.76 -0.22
C GLU A 26 -27.74 -9.97 0.17
N TRP A 27 -27.77 -9.27 1.31
CA TRP A 27 -26.62 -8.58 1.86
C TRP A 27 -25.46 -9.54 2.14
N ARG A 28 -25.73 -10.71 2.73
CA ARG A 28 -24.71 -11.73 3.01
C ARG A 28 -24.07 -12.31 1.75
N GLU A 29 -24.85 -12.52 0.70
CA GLU A 29 -24.29 -12.96 -0.59
C GLU A 29 -23.51 -11.83 -1.28
N ALA A 30 -23.96 -10.58 -1.18
CA ALA A 30 -23.28 -9.42 -1.76
C ALA A 30 -21.92 -9.12 -1.09
N ILE A 31 -21.81 -9.30 0.24
CA ILE A 31 -20.54 -9.08 0.98
C ILE A 31 -19.61 -10.30 0.99
N LYS A 32 -19.98 -11.37 0.30
CA LYS A 32 -19.22 -12.63 0.35
C LYS A 32 -17.87 -12.45 -0.33
N PHE A 33 -16.83 -12.87 0.39
CA PHE A 33 -15.46 -12.77 -0.09
C PHE A 33 -15.25 -13.60 -1.37
N ASP A 34 -14.77 -12.95 -2.43
CA ASP A 34 -14.58 -13.53 -3.76
C ASP A 34 -13.12 -13.45 -4.25
N SER A 35 -12.90 -13.87 -5.50
CA SER A 35 -11.58 -13.84 -6.14
C SER A 35 -11.04 -12.43 -6.36
N THR A 36 -11.93 -11.44 -6.50
CA THR A 36 -11.59 -10.02 -6.65
C THR A 36 -11.04 -9.47 -5.33
N ASP A 37 -11.69 -9.80 -4.21
CA ASP A 37 -11.19 -9.43 -2.88
C ASP A 37 -9.81 -10.04 -2.62
N THR A 38 -9.63 -11.31 -3.00
CA THR A 38 -8.33 -12.00 -2.93
C THR A 38 -7.27 -11.26 -3.76
N GLY A 39 -7.63 -10.80 -4.97
CA GLY A 39 -6.75 -10.01 -5.83
C GLY A 39 -6.31 -8.69 -5.18
N TRP A 40 -7.25 -7.95 -4.58
CA TRP A 40 -6.95 -6.70 -3.86
C TRP A 40 -6.09 -6.90 -2.62
N VAL A 41 -6.29 -7.99 -1.89
CA VAL A 41 -5.42 -8.38 -0.76
C VAL A 41 -4.00 -8.65 -1.25
N ILE A 42 -3.84 -9.43 -2.32
CA ILE A 42 -2.51 -9.71 -2.91
C ILE A 42 -1.82 -8.44 -3.39
N MET A 43 -2.56 -7.52 -4.04
CA MET A 43 -2.03 -6.23 -4.48
C MET A 43 -1.59 -5.35 -3.29
N SER A 44 -2.38 -5.32 -2.22
CA SER A 44 -2.05 -4.57 -1.01
C SER A 44 -0.83 -5.15 -0.30
N ILE A 45 -0.70 -6.48 -0.23
CA ILE A 45 0.50 -7.16 0.26
C ILE A 45 1.71 -6.80 -0.61
N GLY A 46 1.55 -6.81 -1.94
CA GLY A 46 2.59 -6.41 -2.88
C GLY A 46 3.12 -4.99 -2.64
N MET A 47 2.21 -4.05 -2.35
CA MET A 47 2.56 -2.68 -1.97
C MET A 47 3.27 -2.61 -0.62
N ALA A 48 2.79 -3.36 0.38
CA ALA A 48 3.41 -3.43 1.71
C ALA A 48 4.86 -3.88 1.63
N ILE A 49 5.12 -4.89 0.78
CA ILE A 49 6.45 -5.46 0.58
C ILE A 49 7.41 -4.45 -0.03
N GLY A 50 6.92 -3.59 -0.92
CA GLY A 50 7.72 -2.59 -1.62
C GLY A 50 8.36 -1.58 -0.66
N ALA A 51 7.66 -0.48 -0.39
CA ALA A 51 8.26 0.69 0.26
C ALA A 51 8.64 0.47 1.73
N GLY A 52 8.05 -0.52 2.41
CA GLY A 52 8.21 -0.76 3.84
C GLY A 52 9.07 -1.97 4.16
N ILE A 53 8.61 -3.18 3.83
CA ILE A 53 9.12 -4.43 4.43
C ILE A 53 10.55 -4.79 4.03
N VAL A 54 11.08 -4.32 2.89
CA VAL A 54 12.49 -4.61 2.54
C VAL A 54 13.47 -3.83 3.42
N PHE A 55 13.17 -2.56 3.72
CA PHE A 55 14.05 -1.70 4.51
C PHE A 55 13.71 -1.69 6.00
N LEU A 56 12.48 -2.04 6.37
CA LEU A 56 12.03 -2.01 7.76
C LEU A 56 12.87 -2.92 8.67
N PRO A 57 13.20 -4.18 8.32
CA PRO A 57 14.04 -5.02 9.18
C PRO A 57 15.43 -4.42 9.43
N VAL A 58 16.03 -3.79 8.41
CA VAL A 58 17.31 -3.09 8.54
C VAL A 58 17.15 -1.89 9.48
N GLN A 59 16.10 -1.09 9.29
CA GLN A 59 15.80 0.05 10.16
C GLN A 59 15.54 -0.38 11.62
N VAL A 60 14.82 -1.48 11.82
CA VAL A 60 14.58 -2.07 13.15
C VAL A 60 15.87 -2.58 13.77
N GLY A 61 16.77 -3.18 12.97
CA GLY A 61 18.09 -3.60 13.43
C GLY A 61 18.97 -2.41 13.88
N LEU A 62 18.89 -1.28 13.18
CA LEU A 62 19.64 -0.05 13.52
C LEU A 62 19.05 0.71 14.71
N MET A 63 17.73 0.86 14.75
CA MET A 63 17.04 1.68 15.78
C MET A 63 16.70 0.88 17.04
N GLY A 64 16.64 -0.45 16.94
CA GLY A 64 16.28 -1.36 18.01
C GLY A 64 14.80 -1.75 18.03
N LEU A 65 14.52 -2.97 18.49
CA LEU A 65 13.18 -3.54 18.54
C LEU A 65 12.19 -2.68 19.35
N TRP A 66 12.59 -2.21 20.53
CA TRP A 66 11.70 -1.43 21.41
C TRP A 66 11.27 -0.09 20.81
N VAL A 67 12.18 0.57 20.10
CA VAL A 67 11.89 1.81 19.38
C VAL A 67 10.85 1.57 18.30
N PHE A 68 11.02 0.49 17.54
CA PHE A 68 10.08 0.10 16.49
C PHE A 68 8.70 -0.28 17.05
N LEU A 69 8.64 -1.04 18.15
CA LEU A 69 7.37 -1.40 18.79
C LEU A 69 6.61 -0.16 19.27
N LEU A 70 7.29 0.77 19.94
CA LEU A 70 6.67 2.03 20.36
C LEU A 70 6.17 2.84 19.16
N SER A 71 7.00 2.96 18.12
CA SER A 71 6.63 3.62 16.86
C SER A 71 5.40 2.96 16.21
N SER A 72 5.32 1.63 16.22
CA SER A 72 4.21 0.86 15.65
C SER A 72 2.91 1.01 16.45
N VAL A 73 2.98 1.03 17.77
CA VAL A 73 1.82 1.25 18.66
C VAL A 73 1.19 2.62 18.41
N ILE A 74 2.00 3.63 18.09
CA ILE A 74 1.52 4.98 17.77
C ILE A 74 1.10 5.09 16.30
N GLY A 75 1.91 4.54 15.39
CA GLY A 75 1.72 4.66 13.95
C GLY A 75 0.51 3.88 13.43
N TYR A 76 0.24 2.70 13.99
CA TYR A 76 -0.86 1.85 13.53
C TYR A 76 -2.25 2.50 13.71
N PRO A 77 -2.63 3.03 14.89
CA PRO A 77 -3.91 3.74 15.04
C PRO A 77 -4.03 4.96 14.13
N ALA A 78 -2.96 5.75 14.00
CA ALA A 78 -2.94 6.92 13.13
C ALA A 78 -3.21 6.52 11.68
N MET A 79 -2.55 5.47 11.19
CA MET A 79 -2.73 5.00 9.83
C MET A 79 -4.05 4.28 9.59
N TYR A 80 -4.57 3.57 10.58
CA TYR A 80 -5.92 3.00 10.52
C TYR A 80 -6.98 4.10 10.35
N LEU A 81 -6.92 5.14 11.18
CA LEU A 81 -7.86 6.27 11.11
C LEU A 81 -7.73 7.04 9.80
N PHE A 82 -6.50 7.31 9.36
CA PHE A 82 -6.24 8.01 8.11
C PHE A 82 -6.76 7.23 6.89
N GLN A 83 -6.46 5.92 6.80
CA GLN A 83 -6.93 5.11 5.68
C GLN A 83 -8.44 4.92 5.70
N ARG A 84 -9.05 4.80 6.88
CA ARG A 84 -10.50 4.76 7.02
C ARG A 84 -11.15 6.06 6.55
N LEU A 85 -10.59 7.21 6.93
CA LEU A 85 -11.04 8.51 6.45
C LEU A 85 -10.93 8.59 4.92
N PHE A 86 -9.80 8.17 4.37
CA PHE A 86 -9.56 8.13 2.92
C PHE A 86 -10.59 7.28 2.18
N ILE A 87 -10.85 6.06 2.64
CA ILE A 87 -11.84 5.14 2.04
C ILE A 87 -13.25 5.74 2.14
N ASN A 88 -13.63 6.25 3.31
CA ASN A 88 -14.96 6.83 3.51
C ASN A 88 -15.19 8.04 2.60
N THR A 89 -14.21 8.94 2.45
CA THR A 89 -14.31 10.09 1.54
C THR A 89 -14.47 9.66 0.08
N LEU A 90 -13.77 8.62 -0.36
CA LEU A 90 -13.92 8.08 -1.71
C LEU A 90 -15.24 7.35 -1.92
N ALA A 91 -15.73 6.67 -0.88
CA ALA A 91 -17.01 5.96 -0.92
C ALA A 91 -18.20 6.94 -0.97
N GLU A 92 -18.13 8.03 -0.22
CA GLU A 92 -19.20 9.05 -0.12
C GLU A 92 -19.17 10.08 -1.27
N SER A 93 -18.10 10.14 -2.07
CA SER A 93 -17.99 11.11 -3.16
C SER A 93 -19.06 10.85 -4.25
N PRO A 94 -19.82 11.86 -4.71
CA PRO A 94 -20.84 11.67 -5.75
C PRO A 94 -20.29 11.15 -7.09
N GLU A 95 -19.02 11.43 -7.37
CA GLU A 95 -18.37 11.01 -8.60
C GLU A 95 -17.39 9.87 -8.33
N CYS A 96 -17.42 8.82 -9.15
CA CYS A 96 -16.46 7.71 -9.10
C CYS A 96 -15.15 8.14 -9.78
N LYS A 97 -14.41 9.05 -9.15
CA LYS A 97 -13.12 9.58 -9.63
C LYS A 97 -12.01 9.29 -8.63
N ASP A 98 -10.77 9.46 -9.08
CA ASP A 98 -9.58 9.38 -8.26
C ASP A 98 -9.55 10.47 -7.16
N TYR A 99 -8.85 10.18 -6.06
CA TYR A 99 -8.83 11.06 -4.88
C TYR A 99 -8.40 12.52 -5.18
N PRO A 100 -7.37 12.78 -6.01
CA PRO A 100 -7.06 14.16 -6.44
C PRO A 100 -8.24 14.87 -7.10
N SER A 101 -8.99 14.19 -7.97
CA SER A 101 -10.18 14.74 -8.62
C SER A 101 -11.31 15.01 -7.62
N VAL A 102 -11.54 14.08 -6.67
CA VAL A 102 -12.54 14.24 -5.61
C VAL A 102 -12.22 15.45 -4.74
N ILE A 103 -10.99 15.57 -4.25
CA ILE A 103 -10.56 16.73 -3.44
C ILE A 103 -10.65 18.03 -4.23
N SER A 104 -10.26 18.02 -5.50
CA SER A 104 -10.37 19.21 -6.37
C SER A 104 -11.83 19.67 -6.51
N GLY A 105 -12.78 18.74 -6.53
CA GLY A 105 -14.21 19.03 -6.48
C GLY A 105 -14.66 19.72 -5.18
N TYR A 106 -14.14 19.28 -4.03
CA TYR A 106 -14.48 19.88 -2.73
C TYR A 106 -13.79 21.23 -2.46
N LEU A 107 -12.54 21.42 -2.89
CA LEU A 107 -11.75 22.63 -2.60
C LEU A 107 -11.84 23.72 -3.69
N GLY A 108 -12.40 23.40 -4.86
CA GLY A 108 -12.57 24.32 -5.98
C GLY A 108 -11.34 24.43 -6.90
N LYS A 109 -11.54 25.09 -8.05
CA LYS A 109 -10.61 25.08 -9.21
C LYS A 109 -9.16 25.48 -8.88
N ASN A 110 -8.95 26.52 -8.08
CA ASN A 110 -7.61 27.03 -7.79
C ASN A 110 -6.81 26.07 -6.87
N TRP A 111 -7.48 25.50 -5.88
CA TRP A 111 -6.89 24.49 -5.00
C TRP A 111 -6.67 23.16 -5.73
N GLY A 112 -7.55 22.80 -6.66
CA GLY A 112 -7.35 21.65 -7.54
C GLY A 112 -6.11 21.77 -8.41
N ILE A 113 -5.84 22.96 -8.97
CA ILE A 113 -4.60 23.20 -9.75
C ILE A 113 -3.36 23.09 -8.86
N LEU A 114 -3.39 23.69 -7.67
CA LEU A 114 -2.27 23.60 -6.72
C LEU A 114 -1.98 22.14 -6.32
N LEU A 115 -3.02 21.39 -5.96
CA LEU A 115 -2.91 19.99 -5.59
C LEU A 115 -2.47 19.11 -6.76
N GLY A 116 -2.96 19.38 -7.97
CA GLY A 116 -2.51 18.71 -9.18
C GLY A 116 -1.02 18.95 -9.45
N ALA A 117 -0.53 20.17 -9.28
CA ALA A 117 0.88 20.50 -9.42
C ALA A 117 1.75 19.81 -8.35
N LEU A 118 1.31 19.83 -7.09
CA LEU A 118 1.97 19.11 -5.99
C LEU A 118 2.01 17.60 -6.25
N TYR A 119 0.91 17.02 -6.72
CA TYR A 119 0.82 15.61 -7.07
C TYR A 119 1.77 15.25 -8.22
N PHE A 120 1.84 16.09 -9.25
CA PHE A 120 2.79 15.91 -10.36
C PHE A 120 4.23 15.94 -9.89
N VAL A 121 4.63 16.95 -9.09
CA VAL A 121 5.99 17.05 -8.54
C VAL A 121 6.32 15.82 -7.68
N MET A 122 5.38 15.40 -6.83
CA MET A 122 5.52 14.18 -6.03
C MET A 122 5.77 12.96 -6.92
N LEU A 123 4.96 12.72 -7.96
CA LEU A 123 5.15 11.59 -8.87
C LEU A 123 6.50 11.61 -9.56
N VAL A 124 6.95 12.78 -10.02
CA VAL A 124 8.28 12.94 -10.66
C VAL A 124 9.41 12.60 -9.69
N ILE A 125 9.33 13.07 -8.44
CA ILE A 125 10.33 12.73 -7.41
C ILE A 125 10.37 11.21 -7.19
N TRP A 126 9.22 10.58 -7.01
CA TRP A 126 9.15 9.12 -6.81
C TRP A 126 9.68 8.34 -8.00
N MET A 127 9.43 8.78 -9.23
CA MET A 127 9.97 8.17 -10.44
C MET A 127 11.50 8.15 -10.40
N PHE A 128 12.14 9.26 -10.03
CA PHE A 128 13.59 9.33 -9.91
C PHE A 128 14.14 8.52 -8.74
N VAL A 129 13.51 8.58 -7.56
CA VAL A 129 13.93 7.82 -6.37
C VAL A 129 13.90 6.31 -6.63
N TYR A 130 12.83 5.80 -7.25
CA TYR A 130 12.76 4.37 -7.58
C TYR A 130 13.74 4.00 -8.68
N SER A 131 13.94 4.86 -9.68
CA SER A 131 14.92 4.62 -10.73
C SER A 131 16.35 4.53 -10.17
N THR A 132 16.75 5.45 -9.30
CA THR A 132 18.10 5.44 -8.70
C THR A 132 18.29 4.23 -7.79
N ALA A 133 17.27 3.86 -7.00
CA ALA A 133 17.29 2.65 -6.21
C ALA A 133 17.50 1.39 -7.07
N ILE A 134 16.72 1.22 -8.15
CA ILE A 134 16.86 0.07 -9.07
C ILE A 134 18.25 0.07 -9.74
N THR A 135 18.74 1.23 -10.15
CA THR A 135 20.06 1.37 -10.79
C THR A 135 21.17 0.94 -9.82
N ASN A 136 21.13 1.43 -8.58
CA ASN A 136 22.14 1.13 -7.57
C ASN A 136 22.07 -0.33 -7.12
N ASP A 137 20.88 -0.87 -6.86
CA ASP A 137 20.70 -2.26 -6.45
C ASP A 137 21.16 -3.22 -7.54
N SER A 138 20.74 -2.99 -8.79
CA SER A 138 21.13 -3.87 -9.90
C SER A 138 22.63 -3.81 -10.20
N ALA A 139 23.25 -2.63 -10.15
CA ALA A 139 24.70 -2.49 -10.29
C ALA A 139 25.45 -3.20 -9.15
N SER A 140 24.99 -3.04 -7.91
CA SER A 140 25.56 -3.72 -6.73
C SER A 140 25.45 -5.24 -6.84
N TYR A 141 24.30 -5.76 -7.30
CA TYR A 141 24.12 -7.19 -7.53
C TYR A 141 25.04 -7.73 -8.63
N LEU A 142 25.11 -7.07 -9.78
CA LEU A 142 25.98 -7.49 -10.89
C LEU A 142 27.46 -7.51 -10.49
N HIS A 143 27.89 -6.52 -9.71
CA HIS A 143 29.23 -6.48 -9.14
C HIS A 143 29.46 -7.59 -8.11
N THR A 144 28.53 -7.78 -7.17
CA THR A 144 28.63 -8.80 -6.11
C THR A 144 28.69 -10.23 -6.68
N PHE A 145 27.99 -10.50 -7.78
CA PHE A 145 28.03 -11.78 -8.48
C PHE A 145 29.18 -11.91 -9.50
N GLY A 146 30.09 -10.93 -9.57
CA GLY A 146 31.28 -10.97 -10.44
C GLY A 146 30.98 -10.83 -11.93
N VAL A 147 29.78 -10.37 -12.30
CA VAL A 147 29.39 -10.12 -13.70
C VAL A 147 30.09 -8.86 -14.23
N THR A 148 30.42 -7.91 -13.36
CA THR A 148 31.07 -6.65 -13.71
C THR A 148 32.25 -6.35 -12.79
N GLU A 149 33.36 -5.86 -13.34
CA GLU A 149 34.56 -5.49 -12.57
C GLU A 149 34.42 -4.19 -11.78
N GLY A 150 33.39 -3.39 -12.07
CA GLY A 150 33.06 -2.14 -11.37
C GLY A 150 31.55 -1.92 -11.24
N LEU A 151 31.15 -0.85 -10.54
CA LEU A 151 29.74 -0.48 -10.41
C LEU A 151 29.25 0.19 -11.70
N LEU A 152 28.34 -0.49 -12.40
CA LEU A 152 27.69 0.07 -13.59
C LEU A 152 26.87 1.35 -13.30
N SER A 153 26.50 1.58 -12.03
CA SER A 153 25.80 2.80 -11.60
C SER A 153 26.62 4.08 -11.78
N ASP A 154 27.95 3.98 -11.92
CA ASP A 154 28.82 5.13 -12.18
C ASP A 154 28.66 5.66 -13.61
N SER A 155 28.12 4.84 -14.52
CA SER A 155 27.80 5.23 -15.88
C SER A 155 26.36 5.75 -15.98
N PRO A 156 26.14 7.02 -16.40
CA PRO A 156 24.79 7.57 -16.56
C PRO A 156 23.95 6.84 -17.63
N PHE A 157 24.60 6.11 -18.55
CA PHE A 157 23.91 5.31 -19.56
C PHE A 157 23.20 4.09 -18.99
N TYR A 158 23.73 3.49 -17.91
CA TYR A 158 23.13 2.31 -17.31
C TYR A 158 21.77 2.62 -16.69
N GLY A 159 21.69 3.69 -15.89
CA GLY A 159 20.43 4.18 -15.33
C GLY A 159 19.44 4.58 -16.41
N LEU A 160 19.89 5.25 -17.48
CA LEU A 160 19.02 5.65 -18.59
C LEU A 160 18.40 4.44 -19.31
N VAL A 161 19.19 3.42 -19.63
CA VAL A 161 18.70 2.18 -20.26
C VAL A 161 17.69 1.48 -19.37
N LEU A 162 17.95 1.39 -18.06
CA LEU A 162 17.01 0.80 -17.11
C LEU A 162 15.69 1.56 -17.06
N ILE A 163 15.71 2.89 -17.02
CA ILE A 163 14.49 3.72 -17.08
C ILE A 163 13.72 3.44 -18.37
N CYS A 164 14.40 3.43 -19.52
CA CYS A 164 13.75 3.16 -20.80
C CYS A 164 13.06 1.79 -20.81
N ILE A 165 13.69 0.75 -20.26
CA ILE A 165 13.09 -0.58 -20.14
C ILE A 165 11.87 -0.57 -19.21
N LEU A 166 11.99 0.06 -18.03
CA LEU A 166 10.89 0.17 -17.08
C LEU A 166 9.68 0.90 -17.66
N VAL A 167 9.92 2.02 -18.35
CA VAL A 167 8.88 2.78 -19.05
C VAL A 167 8.27 1.96 -20.19
N ALA A 168 9.08 1.23 -20.96
CA ALA A 168 8.60 0.36 -22.04
C ALA A 168 7.77 -0.83 -21.55
N ILE A 169 8.02 -1.34 -20.34
CA ILE A 169 7.17 -2.36 -19.71
C ILE A 169 5.89 -1.71 -19.19
N SER A 170 6.01 -0.54 -18.57
CA SER A 170 4.88 0.20 -17.97
C SER A 170 3.90 0.72 -19.03
N SER A 171 4.37 0.98 -20.25
CA SER A 171 3.53 1.40 -21.38
C SER A 171 2.76 0.26 -22.05
N ARG A 172 3.03 -1.01 -21.69
CA ARG A 172 2.26 -2.16 -22.18
C ARG A 172 0.94 -2.28 -21.41
N GLY A 173 -0.01 -3.04 -21.97
CA GLY A 173 -1.34 -3.20 -21.41
C GLY A 173 -1.36 -3.73 -19.97
N GLU A 174 -2.35 -3.26 -19.20
CA GLU A 174 -2.53 -3.53 -17.78
C GLU A 174 -2.40 -5.02 -17.41
N LYS A 175 -2.95 -5.93 -18.24
CA LYS A 175 -2.89 -7.38 -17.98
C LYS A 175 -1.45 -7.93 -17.86
N LEU A 176 -0.51 -7.42 -18.67
CA LEU A 176 0.89 -7.83 -18.59
C LEU A 176 1.55 -7.25 -17.35
N LEU A 177 1.28 -5.98 -17.04
CA LEU A 177 1.79 -5.31 -15.85
C LEU A 177 1.35 -6.01 -14.56
N PHE A 178 0.07 -6.40 -14.47
CA PHE A 178 -0.47 -7.15 -13.35
C PHE A 178 0.21 -8.51 -13.21
N LYS A 179 0.33 -9.28 -14.31
CA LYS A 179 0.94 -10.62 -14.26
C LYS A 179 2.41 -10.58 -13.81
N ILE A 180 3.19 -9.64 -14.33
CA ILE A 180 4.60 -9.46 -13.94
C ILE A 180 4.69 -9.02 -12.47
N SER A 181 3.88 -8.04 -12.06
CA SER A 181 3.86 -7.52 -10.69
C SER A 181 3.51 -8.60 -9.66
N THR A 182 2.46 -9.40 -9.91
CA THR A 182 2.09 -10.51 -9.04
C THR A 182 3.23 -11.53 -8.91
N GLY A 183 3.88 -11.90 -10.03
CA GLY A 183 5.03 -12.80 -10.01
C GLY A 183 6.19 -12.26 -9.16
N MET A 184 6.53 -10.98 -9.30
CA MET A 184 7.58 -10.33 -8.49
C MET A 184 7.23 -10.32 -7.00
N VAL A 185 5.98 -9.99 -6.65
CA VAL A 185 5.51 -9.96 -5.26
C VAL A 185 5.57 -11.33 -4.61
N LEU A 186 5.06 -12.37 -5.29
CA LEU A 186 5.11 -13.74 -4.79
C LEU A 186 6.55 -14.23 -4.62
N THR A 187 7.43 -13.90 -5.56
CA THR A 187 8.86 -14.24 -5.46
C THR A 187 9.49 -13.57 -4.23
N LYS A 188 9.22 -12.28 -4.01
CA LYS A 188 9.71 -11.56 -2.82
C LYS A 188 9.19 -12.18 -1.52
N LEU A 189 7.91 -12.52 -1.45
CA LEU A 189 7.33 -13.22 -0.28
C LEU A 189 8.04 -14.53 0.01
N LEU A 190 8.28 -15.33 -1.03
CA LEU A 190 8.98 -16.60 -0.90
C LEU A 190 10.40 -16.39 -0.37
N VAL A 191 11.14 -15.43 -0.92
CA VAL A 191 12.50 -15.11 -0.46
C VAL A 191 12.51 -14.63 0.99
N VAL A 192 11.60 -13.74 1.38
CA VAL A 192 11.50 -13.27 2.78
C VAL A 192 11.15 -14.42 3.73
N ALA A 193 10.21 -15.28 3.35
CA ALA A 193 9.85 -16.45 4.14
C ALA A 193 11.03 -17.44 4.26
N ALA A 194 11.73 -17.72 3.15
CA ALA A 194 12.90 -18.59 3.12
C ALA A 194 14.04 -18.03 3.97
N LEU A 195 14.30 -16.72 3.89
CA LEU A 195 15.26 -16.03 4.76
C LEU A 195 14.84 -16.18 6.23
N GLY A 196 13.59 -15.90 6.56
CA GLY A 196 13.04 -16.06 7.91
C GLY A 196 13.27 -17.48 8.46
N VAL A 197 12.98 -18.51 7.67
CA VAL A 197 13.20 -19.92 8.03
C VAL A 197 14.69 -20.24 8.17
N SER A 198 15.54 -19.80 7.22
CA SER A 198 16.98 -20.03 7.26
C SER A 198 17.65 -19.40 8.50
N MET A 199 17.08 -18.29 8.98
CA MET A 199 17.60 -17.57 10.14
C MET A 199 17.15 -18.16 11.48
N VAL A 200 16.26 -19.16 11.53
CA VAL A 200 15.75 -19.75 12.78
C VAL A 200 16.88 -20.20 13.72
N GLY A 201 17.97 -20.75 13.17
CA GLY A 201 19.15 -21.13 13.95
C GLY A 201 19.92 -19.95 14.57
N MET A 202 19.71 -18.73 14.08
CA MET A 202 20.33 -17.48 14.56
C MET A 202 19.39 -16.66 15.45
N TRP A 203 18.19 -17.17 15.76
CA TRP A 203 17.23 -16.48 16.63
C TRP A 203 17.65 -16.61 18.08
N HIS A 204 18.53 -15.71 18.51
CA HIS A 204 18.91 -15.63 19.91
C HIS A 204 18.23 -14.45 20.59
N LEU A 205 17.53 -14.73 21.70
CA LEU A 205 16.82 -13.71 22.47
C LEU A 205 17.74 -12.64 23.06
N TYR A 206 19.04 -12.91 23.23
CA TYR A 206 19.99 -11.89 23.66
C TYR A 206 20.21 -10.79 22.62
N ASN A 207 19.87 -11.03 21.34
CA ASN A 207 19.88 -9.99 20.30
C ASN A 207 18.75 -8.98 20.49
N VAL A 208 17.75 -9.30 21.32
CA VAL A 208 16.76 -8.33 21.77
C VAL A 208 17.44 -7.43 22.79
N GLY A 209 17.90 -6.26 22.31
CA GLY A 209 18.56 -5.26 23.15
C GLY A 209 17.72 -4.87 24.37
N SER A 210 18.38 -4.43 25.43
CA SER A 210 17.70 -3.90 26.62
C SER A 210 16.83 -2.68 26.26
N LEU A 211 15.77 -2.45 27.02
CA LEU A 211 14.94 -1.26 26.87
C LEU A 211 15.83 0.00 27.02
N PRO A 212 15.91 0.87 26.00
CA PRO A 212 16.73 2.08 26.09
C PRO A 212 16.12 3.08 27.08
N PRO A 213 16.91 4.04 27.59
CA PRO A 213 16.39 5.11 28.44
C PRO A 213 15.22 5.83 27.78
N LEU A 214 14.17 6.16 28.56
CA LEU A 214 12.90 6.69 28.04
C LEU A 214 13.06 7.89 27.09
N GLY A 215 13.97 8.82 27.40
CA GLY A 215 14.23 9.98 26.52
C GLY A 215 14.78 9.60 25.14
N LEU A 216 15.66 8.60 25.09
CA LEU A 216 16.21 8.08 23.83
C LEU A 216 15.17 7.25 23.08
N LEU A 217 14.39 6.44 23.81
CA LEU A 217 13.30 5.64 23.27
C LEU A 217 12.28 6.52 22.52
N VAL A 218 11.79 7.58 23.16
CA VAL A 218 10.80 8.50 22.56
C VAL A 218 11.40 9.26 21.38
N LYS A 219 12.62 9.81 21.53
CA LYS A 219 13.31 10.51 20.43
C LYS A 219 13.45 9.62 19.20
N ASN A 220 13.96 8.41 19.37
CA ASN A 220 14.17 7.49 18.26
C ASN A 220 12.85 6.97 17.69
N ALA A 221 11.81 6.81 18.53
CA ALA A 221 10.49 6.41 18.05
C ALA A 221 9.88 7.49 17.14
N ILE A 222 10.03 8.77 17.49
CA ILE A 222 9.59 9.89 16.65
C ILE A 222 10.34 9.93 15.32
N ILE A 223 11.66 9.69 15.33
CA ILE A 223 12.46 9.63 14.10
C ILE A 223 12.07 8.42 13.23
N THR A 224 11.66 7.32 13.85
CA THR A 224 11.24 6.08 13.16
C THR A 224 9.79 6.15 12.66
N LEU A 225 8.95 7.00 13.25
CA LEU A 225 7.52 7.11 12.91
C LEU A 225 7.26 7.28 11.41
N PRO A 226 7.93 8.18 10.66
CA PRO A 226 7.71 8.30 9.22
C PRO A 226 7.90 6.98 8.48
N PHE A 227 8.94 6.21 8.79
CA PHE A 227 9.21 4.90 8.18
C PHE A 227 8.14 3.87 8.54
N THR A 228 7.72 3.85 9.81
CA THR A 228 6.64 2.97 10.27
C THR A 228 5.33 3.32 9.57
N LEU A 229 4.97 4.60 9.48
CA LEU A 229 3.74 5.08 8.84
C LEU A 229 3.73 4.76 7.33
N THR A 230 4.82 5.05 6.63
CA THR A 230 4.91 4.77 5.18
C THR A 230 4.93 3.28 4.88
N SER A 231 5.42 2.43 5.79
CA SER A 231 5.41 0.97 5.62
C SER A 231 4.01 0.34 5.62
N ILE A 232 3.02 1.03 6.21
CA ILE A 232 1.63 0.57 6.32
C ILE A 232 0.64 1.51 5.60
N LEU A 233 1.13 2.33 4.67
CA LEU A 233 0.35 3.28 3.89
C LEU A 233 -0.08 2.68 2.54
N PHE A 234 -1.37 2.44 2.36
CA PHE A 234 -1.92 1.77 1.16
C PHE A 234 -2.75 2.67 0.23
N ILE A 235 -2.64 4.00 0.33
CA ILE A 235 -3.43 4.97 -0.47
C ILE A 235 -3.51 4.58 -1.96
N GLN A 236 -2.38 4.18 -2.54
CA GLN A 236 -2.25 3.94 -3.97
C GLN A 236 -2.98 2.66 -4.43
N THR A 237 -3.18 1.66 -3.56
CA THR A 237 -4.08 0.53 -3.86
C THR A 237 -5.51 0.79 -3.42
N LEU A 238 -5.73 1.52 -2.33
CA LEU A 238 -7.05 1.80 -1.80
C LEU A 238 -7.90 2.64 -2.77
N SER A 239 -7.32 3.63 -3.45
CA SER A 239 -8.08 4.45 -4.40
C SER A 239 -8.67 3.65 -5.57
N PRO A 240 -7.88 2.88 -6.35
CA PRO A 240 -8.43 2.07 -7.43
C PRO A 240 -9.30 0.92 -6.91
N MET A 241 -9.03 0.40 -5.71
CA MET A 241 -9.89 -0.59 -5.05
C MET A 241 -11.30 -0.03 -4.85
N VAL A 242 -11.43 1.12 -4.18
CA VAL A 242 -12.73 1.74 -3.92
C VAL A 242 -13.46 2.07 -5.23
N ILE A 243 -12.75 2.60 -6.23
CA ILE A 243 -13.32 2.87 -7.56
C ILE A 243 -13.86 1.58 -8.20
N SER A 244 -13.10 0.48 -8.13
CA SER A 244 -13.51 -0.82 -8.67
C SER A 244 -14.77 -1.34 -7.99
N TYR A 245 -14.85 -1.35 -6.66
CA TYR A 245 -16.06 -1.78 -5.95
C TYR A 245 -17.26 -0.88 -6.25
N ARG A 246 -17.10 0.44 -6.26
CA ARG A 246 -18.19 1.37 -6.60
C ARG A 246 -18.73 1.18 -8.00
N SER A 247 -17.84 0.93 -8.97
CA SER A 247 -18.23 0.66 -10.36
C SER A 247 -18.99 -0.66 -10.53
N ARG A 248 -18.64 -1.68 -9.73
CA ARG A 248 -19.25 -3.02 -9.77
C ARG A 248 -20.62 -3.05 -9.08
N GLU A 249 -20.72 -2.40 -7.92
CA GLU A 249 -21.92 -2.44 -7.07
C GLU A 249 -22.97 -1.37 -7.46
N LYS A 250 -22.70 -0.53 -8.47
CA LYS A 250 -23.61 0.57 -8.92
C LYS A 250 -24.19 1.38 -7.75
N ILE A 251 -23.39 1.64 -6.73
CA ILE A 251 -23.78 2.50 -5.62
C ILE A 251 -23.70 3.94 -6.14
N ASN A 252 -24.85 4.47 -6.58
CA ASN A 252 -25.07 5.89 -6.84
C ASN A 252 -25.02 6.67 -5.53
#